data_AF-A0A7L3AD36-F1
#
_entry.id   AF-A0A7L3AD36-F1
#
_cell.length_a   1.000
_cell.length_b   1.000
_cell.length_c   1.000
_cell.angle_alpha   90.00
_cell.angle_beta   90.00
_cell.angle_gamma   90.00
#
_symmetry.space_group_name_H-M   'P 1'
#
loop_
_entity.id
_entity.type
_entity.pdbx_description
1 polymer ?
#
loop_
_entity_poly.entity_id
_entity_poly.type
_entity_poly.pdbx_seq_one_letter_code
_entity_poly.pdbx_strand_id
1 'polypeptide(L)'
;GQIYWAKDIVFLVNEHDLLGMEAWLEAYHDVNLTEIQSSGPLGRAGAIQAAVSLELSSDVVTSLDVAVEGLNGQLPNLDLVNLFHAFCQKNGLLCTIQGKLPRPDGDSLPAYARSLQTLLLMVLAQASGRPRGDHGLFLRYRIEAVTLRGINSFRQYKYDMTTLGKTLEGMFRKLNNLLERLHQSYFFYLLPSLSRFVSIGLYMPAFGFIILVLILKISFRGAGGGCGGPGGGRGASKPSPHHSLTPARPGPLDDAQQESRPGLLALVPPVLICHAAGLALYFLPVLGQHVATQHFPVSEAEAVVLTLIAIYVAGMALPHNTHRVTGGSDRGWVTLKLVTLLYLALQLACLALLNFSLGFVLAATMVPAAAAVRPTGPKVLLGALLVLSTPAATLLGGILAQRELEEAPAGPGEGWQLFLGALGEGLLLHHLHGAFLCPLLALGTYPCWLLLWNVLCWK
;
A
#
# COMPACT_ATOMS: atom_id res chain seq x y z
N GLY A 1 -9.94 -7.67 51.06
CA GLY A 1 -10.37 -6.65 50.10
C GLY A 1 -10.43 -7.27 48.72
N GLN A 2 -11.43 -6.95 47.90
CA GLN A 2 -11.41 -7.38 46.49
C GLN A 2 -10.23 -6.68 45.81
N ILE A 3 -9.31 -7.45 45.24
CA ILE A 3 -8.22 -6.92 44.43
C ILE A 3 -8.87 -6.49 43.11
N TYR A 4 -9.09 -5.18 42.93
CA TYR A 4 -9.73 -4.63 41.73
C TYR A 4 -8.79 -4.64 40.51
N TRP A 5 -7.48 -4.56 40.76
CA TRP A 5 -6.44 -4.49 39.74
C TRP A 5 -5.38 -5.57 39.96
N ALA A 6 -5.13 -6.38 38.94
CA ALA A 6 -4.14 -7.46 38.94
C ALA A 6 -2.74 -7.06 38.41
N LYS A 7 -2.61 -5.96 37.64
CA LYS A 7 -1.34 -5.48 37.08
C LYS A 7 -1.14 -3.98 37.29
N ASP A 8 0.08 -3.53 37.03
CA ASP A 8 0.46 -2.12 37.07
C ASP A 8 -0.23 -1.33 35.95
N ILE A 9 -0.61 -0.09 36.27
CA ILE A 9 -1.28 0.82 35.34
C ILE A 9 -0.34 2.00 35.08
N VAL A 10 -0.08 2.28 33.81
CA VAL A 10 0.71 3.44 33.37
C VAL A 10 -0.25 4.47 32.79
N PHE A 11 -0.27 5.66 33.39
CA PHE A 11 -0.90 6.83 32.81
C PHE A 11 0.16 7.66 32.09
N LEU A 12 -0.04 7.85 30.79
CA LEU A 12 0.86 8.61 29.94
C LEU A 12 0.10 9.79 29.35
N VAL A 13 0.71 10.97 29.46
CA VAL A 13 0.27 12.19 28.79
C VAL A 13 1.44 12.63 27.93
N ASN A 14 1.25 12.61 26.61
CA ASN A 14 2.24 13.03 25.62
C ASN A 14 1.93 14.44 25.12
N GLU A 15 3.00 15.14 24.74
CA GLU A 15 2.93 16.35 23.94
C GLU A 15 3.26 16.00 22.48
N HIS A 16 2.77 16.80 21.53
CA HIS A 16 3.05 16.64 20.11
C HIS A 16 2.60 15.28 19.52
N ASP A 17 1.52 14.70 20.07
CA ASP A 17 0.82 13.51 19.53
C ASP A 17 1.82 12.34 19.28
N LEU A 18 1.93 11.87 18.04
CA LEU A 18 2.79 10.76 17.65
C LEU A 18 4.27 10.94 18.02
N LEU A 19 4.81 12.16 17.97
CA LEU A 19 6.23 12.41 18.26
C LEU A 19 6.58 12.16 19.72
N GLY A 20 5.76 12.68 20.65
CA GLY A 20 5.95 12.43 22.08
C GLY A 20 5.75 10.96 22.44
N MET A 21 4.79 10.30 21.77
CA MET A 21 4.52 8.88 21.97
C MET A 21 5.68 8.00 21.46
N GLU A 22 6.24 8.33 20.30
CA GLU A 22 7.43 7.70 19.71
C GLU A 22 8.62 7.77 20.67
N ALA A 23 8.95 8.98 21.12
CA ALA A 23 10.08 9.22 22.02
C ALA A 23 9.93 8.44 23.34
N TRP A 24 8.71 8.38 23.89
CA TRP A 24 8.45 7.63 25.11
C TRP A 24 8.57 6.11 24.90
N LEU A 25 8.02 5.58 23.81
CA LEU A 25 8.10 4.15 23.49
C LEU A 25 9.53 3.68 23.27
N GLU A 26 10.33 4.45 22.53
CA GLU A 26 11.76 4.20 22.34
C GLU A 26 12.52 4.18 23.67
N ALA A 27 12.30 5.19 24.52
CA ALA A 27 12.89 5.27 25.86
C ALA A 27 12.46 4.09 26.76
N TYR A 28 11.20 3.69 26.69
CA TYR A 28 10.64 2.60 27.48
C TYR A 28 11.28 1.26 27.11
N HIS A 29 11.51 1.03 25.82
CA HIS A 29 12.05 -0.22 25.29
C HIS A 29 13.57 -0.25 25.14
N ASP A 30 14.28 0.85 25.43
CA ASP A 30 15.74 0.98 25.28
C ASP A 30 16.22 0.79 23.83
N VAL A 31 15.44 1.31 22.88
CA VAL A 31 15.73 1.22 21.45
C VAL A 31 15.76 2.62 20.88
N ASN A 32 16.72 2.89 19.99
CA ASN A 32 16.82 4.14 19.27
C ASN A 32 16.66 3.85 17.77
N LEU A 33 15.42 3.89 17.27
CA LEU A 33 15.11 3.59 15.88
C LEU A 33 15.06 4.86 15.02
N THR A 34 14.67 5.98 15.62
CA THR A 34 14.35 7.25 14.94
C THR A 34 15.32 8.39 15.27
N GLU A 35 16.39 8.09 16.02
CA GLU A 35 17.41 9.05 16.48
C GLU A 35 16.86 10.15 17.40
N ILE A 36 15.64 9.98 17.93
CA ILE A 36 15.03 10.93 18.85
C ILE A 36 15.71 10.85 20.22
N GLN A 37 16.20 11.98 20.70
CA GLN A 37 16.80 12.06 22.02
C GLN A 37 15.71 12.16 23.09
N SER A 38 15.70 11.21 24.02
CA SER A 38 14.82 11.21 25.18
C SER A 38 15.64 11.09 26.46
N SER A 39 15.15 11.70 27.56
CA SER A 39 15.82 11.68 28.87
C SER A 39 15.67 10.34 29.61
N GLY A 40 15.11 9.31 28.96
CA GLY A 40 14.73 8.04 29.58
C GLY A 40 13.45 8.13 30.44
N PRO A 41 12.73 7.02 30.64
CA PRO A 41 11.54 7.01 31.48
C PRO A 41 11.92 7.10 32.97
N LEU A 42 11.08 7.77 33.78
CA LEU A 42 11.23 7.88 35.24
C LEU A 42 11.17 6.51 35.96
N GLY A 43 10.65 5.47 35.30
CA GLY A 43 10.58 4.09 35.78
C GLY A 43 10.03 3.14 34.71
N ARG A 44 10.23 1.82 34.89
CA ARG A 44 9.69 0.76 34.00
C ARG A 44 8.72 -0.14 34.76
N ALA A 45 7.52 -0.35 34.21
CA ALA A 45 6.47 -1.19 34.77
C ALA A 45 6.45 -2.61 34.14
N GLY A 46 7.60 -3.09 33.68
CA GLY A 46 7.72 -4.38 32.98
C GLY A 46 7.19 -4.36 31.54
N ALA A 47 6.73 -5.50 31.04
CA ALA A 47 6.22 -5.60 29.68
C ALA A 47 4.79 -5.05 29.59
N ILE A 48 4.56 -4.07 28.71
CA ILE A 48 3.23 -3.51 28.46
C ILE A 48 2.39 -4.57 27.72
N GLN A 49 1.21 -4.87 28.25
CA GLN A 49 0.32 -5.90 27.68
C GLN A 49 -0.65 -5.31 26.64
N ALA A 50 -1.26 -4.17 26.95
CA ALA A 50 -2.19 -3.47 26.09
C ALA A 50 -2.19 -1.97 26.41
N ALA A 51 -2.58 -1.15 25.44
CA ALA A 51 -2.75 0.28 25.62
C ALA A 51 -4.10 0.76 25.09
N VAL A 52 -4.67 1.78 25.71
CA VAL A 52 -5.86 2.46 25.22
C VAL A 52 -5.54 3.94 25.19
N SER A 53 -5.40 4.49 23.99
CA SER A 53 -5.23 5.94 23.80
C SER A 53 -6.60 6.60 23.77
N LEU A 54 -6.73 7.76 24.43
CA LEU A 54 -7.98 8.49 24.56
C LEU A 54 -7.80 9.88 23.94
N GLU A 55 -8.53 10.15 22.86
CA GLU A 55 -8.55 11.44 22.18
C GLU A 55 -9.94 12.08 22.38
N LEU A 56 -10.07 12.91 23.41
CA LEU A 56 -11.32 13.62 23.72
C LEU A 56 -11.18 15.09 23.29
N SER A 57 -11.79 15.46 22.17
CA SER A 57 -11.68 16.83 21.62
C SER A 57 -12.65 17.84 22.26
N SER A 58 -13.60 17.38 23.08
CA SER A 58 -14.63 18.22 23.69
C SER A 58 -15.17 17.60 24.98
N ASP A 59 -15.57 18.45 25.92
CA ASP A 59 -16.27 18.07 27.15
C ASP A 59 -17.67 17.48 26.88
N VAL A 60 -18.17 17.60 25.65
CA VAL A 60 -19.44 17.02 25.24
C VAL A 60 -19.17 15.90 24.25
N VAL A 61 -19.38 14.66 24.69
CA VAL A 61 -19.23 13.46 23.87
C VAL A 61 -20.60 12.96 23.43
N THR A 62 -20.79 12.89 22.11
CA THR A 62 -22.03 12.44 21.47
C THR A 62 -21.93 11.01 20.94
N SER A 63 -20.73 10.55 20.58
CA SER A 63 -20.43 9.17 20.22
C SER A 63 -18.96 8.87 20.48
N LEU A 64 -18.61 7.59 20.58
CA LEU A 64 -17.22 7.12 20.64
C LEU A 64 -16.83 6.46 19.33
N ASP A 65 -15.79 6.97 18.69
CA ASP A 65 -15.21 6.37 17.49
C ASP A 65 -13.97 5.58 17.85
N VAL A 66 -13.81 4.38 17.31
CA VAL A 66 -12.59 3.59 17.47
C VAL A 66 -11.73 3.69 16.22
N ALA A 67 -10.49 4.13 16.41
CA ALA A 67 -9.46 4.10 15.38
C ALA A 67 -8.61 2.84 15.57
N VAL A 68 -8.41 2.11 14.47
CA VAL A 68 -7.72 0.81 14.46
C VAL A 68 -6.58 0.76 13.46
N GLU A 69 -6.54 1.68 12.50
CA GLU A 69 -5.50 1.69 11.48
C GLU A 69 -4.18 2.22 12.06
N GLY A 70 -3.19 1.34 12.16
CA GLY A 70 -1.86 1.66 12.65
C GLY A 70 -0.85 1.96 11.54
N LEU A 71 0.39 2.19 11.97
CA LEU A 71 1.50 2.48 11.07
C LEU A 71 1.68 1.34 10.06
N ASN A 72 1.93 1.69 8.80
CA ASN A 72 2.11 0.75 7.69
C ASN A 72 0.92 -0.19 7.43
N GLY A 73 -0.28 0.12 7.95
CA GLY A 73 -1.47 -0.71 7.79
C GLY A 73 -1.57 -1.88 8.79
N GLN A 74 -0.76 -1.86 9.85
CA GLN A 74 -0.92 -2.79 10.97
C GLN A 74 -2.27 -2.58 11.66
N LEU A 75 -2.83 -3.66 12.20
CA LEU A 75 -4.07 -3.65 12.96
C LEU A 75 -3.85 -4.26 14.35
N PRO A 76 -4.57 -3.75 15.37
CA PRO A 76 -4.64 -4.41 16.65
C PRO A 76 -5.41 -5.73 16.53
N ASN A 77 -5.33 -6.52 17.58
CA ASN A 77 -6.14 -7.71 17.71
C ASN A 77 -7.65 -7.35 17.71
N LEU A 78 -8.42 -8.04 16.87
CA LEU A 78 -9.88 -7.86 16.75
C LEU A 78 -10.62 -8.01 18.08
N ASP A 79 -10.11 -8.82 19.02
CA ASP A 79 -10.73 -8.97 20.35
C ASP A 79 -10.75 -7.67 21.14
N LEU A 80 -9.76 -6.80 20.97
CA LEU A 80 -9.72 -5.49 21.62
C LEU A 80 -10.83 -4.58 21.07
N VAL A 81 -11.08 -4.65 19.77
CA VAL A 81 -12.19 -3.92 19.11
C VAL A 81 -13.55 -4.49 19.51
N ASN A 82 -13.67 -5.82 19.57
CA ASN A 82 -14.88 -6.48 20.04
C ASN A 82 -15.18 -6.15 21.51
N LEU A 83 -14.14 -6.08 22.36
CA LEU A 83 -14.25 -5.66 23.75
C LEU A 83 -14.82 -4.25 23.85
N PHE A 84 -14.27 -3.31 23.08
CA PHE A 84 -14.78 -1.94 22.98
C PHE A 84 -16.27 -1.93 22.60
N HIS A 85 -16.62 -2.60 21.50
CA HIS A 85 -17.99 -2.64 21.01
C HIS A 85 -18.96 -3.28 22.03
N ALA A 86 -18.55 -4.35 22.71
CA ALA A 86 -19.37 -4.99 23.75
C ALA A 86 -19.65 -4.07 24.94
N PHE A 87 -18.67 -3.27 25.38
CA PHE A 87 -18.89 -2.31 26.47
C PHE A 87 -19.73 -1.10 26.02
N CYS A 88 -19.55 -0.63 24.78
CA CYS A 88 -20.43 0.36 24.18
C CYS A 88 -21.90 -0.09 24.24
N GLN A 89 -22.17 -1.31 23.75
CA GLN A 89 -23.52 -1.87 23.75
C GLN A 89 -24.08 -2.04 25.17
N LYS A 90 -23.26 -2.55 26.10
CA LYS A 90 -23.68 -2.76 27.49
C LYS A 90 -24.08 -1.46 28.20
N ASN A 91 -23.37 -0.36 27.92
CA ASN A 91 -23.60 0.92 28.56
C ASN A 91 -24.47 1.88 27.71
N GLY A 92 -25.02 1.41 26.59
CA GLY A 92 -25.89 2.19 25.72
C GLY A 92 -25.21 3.36 25.00
N LEU A 93 -23.90 3.27 24.77
CA LEU A 93 -23.12 4.28 24.04
C LEU A 93 -23.18 4.03 22.53
N LEU A 94 -23.44 5.10 21.78
CA LEU A 94 -23.31 5.11 20.33
C LEU A 94 -21.83 5.04 19.97
N CYS A 95 -21.46 3.96 19.28
CA CYS A 95 -20.09 3.75 18.83
C CYS A 95 -19.99 3.70 17.31
N THR A 96 -18.97 4.35 16.78
CA THR A 96 -18.74 4.52 15.34
C THR A 96 -17.37 3.97 14.96
N ILE A 97 -17.19 3.73 13.67
CA ILE A 97 -15.89 3.44 13.08
C ILE A 97 -15.70 4.37 11.89
N GLN A 98 -14.58 5.11 11.88
CA GLN A 98 -14.29 6.12 10.85
C GLN A 98 -15.38 7.19 10.74
N GLY A 99 -16.00 7.55 11.87
CA GLY A 99 -17.09 8.53 11.93
C GLY A 99 -18.40 8.08 11.27
N LYS A 100 -18.49 6.84 10.77
CA LYS A 100 -19.72 6.29 10.18
C LYS A 100 -20.55 5.58 11.25
N LEU A 101 -21.85 5.86 11.22
CA LEU A 101 -22.82 5.24 12.11
C LEU A 101 -22.92 3.72 11.87
N PRO A 102 -23.32 2.95 12.90
CA PRO A 102 -23.63 1.54 12.73
C PRO A 102 -24.57 1.28 11.55
N ARG A 103 -24.36 0.14 10.90
CA ARG A 103 -25.23 -0.34 9.82
C ARG A 103 -26.69 -0.39 10.34
N PRO A 104 -27.70 0.07 9.57
CA PRO A 104 -29.11 -0.12 9.92
C PRO A 104 -29.44 -1.60 10.03
N ASP A 105 -30.37 -1.94 10.92
CA ASP A 105 -30.87 -3.29 11.03
C ASP A 105 -31.58 -3.73 9.74
N GLY A 106 -31.28 -4.95 9.29
CA GLY A 106 -31.85 -5.56 8.08
C GLY A 106 -30.90 -5.66 6.88
N ASP A 107 -31.30 -6.51 5.92
CA ASP A 107 -30.56 -6.80 4.69
C ASP A 107 -31.09 -5.97 3.51
N SER A 108 -31.02 -4.65 3.66
CA SER A 108 -31.43 -3.71 2.61
C SER A 108 -30.22 -3.25 1.77
N LEU A 109 -30.46 -2.86 0.52
CA LEU A 109 -29.41 -2.30 -0.35
C LEU A 109 -28.67 -1.10 0.28
N PRO A 110 -29.36 -0.14 0.94
CA PRO A 110 -28.67 0.95 1.65
C PRO A 110 -27.76 0.46 2.78
N ALA A 111 -28.12 -0.63 3.47
CA ALA A 111 -27.30 -1.20 4.52
C ALA A 111 -26.02 -1.83 3.97
N TYR A 112 -26.09 -2.51 2.82
CA TYR A 112 -24.91 -3.00 2.10
C TYR A 112 -24.06 -1.86 1.54
N ALA A 113 -24.67 -0.82 0.98
CA ALA A 113 -23.95 0.35 0.47
C ALA A 113 -23.13 1.04 1.57
N ARG A 114 -23.72 1.25 2.76
CA ARG A 114 -23.00 1.80 3.91
C ARG A 114 -21.88 0.89 4.40
N SER A 115 -22.13 -0.43 4.43
CA SER A 115 -21.11 -1.41 4.80
C SER A 115 -19.91 -1.38 3.84
N LEU A 116 -20.18 -1.24 2.54
CA LEU A 116 -19.16 -1.09 1.51
C LEU A 116 -18.40 0.22 1.65
N GLN A 117 -19.11 1.33 1.90
CA GLN A 117 -18.50 2.65 2.13
C GLN A 117 -17.50 2.61 3.30
N THR A 118 -17.90 2.06 4.46
CA THR A 118 -17.02 1.92 5.62
C THR A 118 -15.83 1.00 5.33
N LEU A 119 -16.07 -0.11 4.63
CA LEU A 119 -15.01 -1.03 4.22
C LEU A 119 -14.00 -0.35 3.30
N LEU A 120 -14.46 0.40 2.30
CA LEU A 120 -13.59 1.12 1.36
C LEU A 120 -12.81 2.23 2.06
N LEU A 121 -13.43 2.95 3.00
CA LEU A 121 -12.72 3.92 3.85
C LEU A 121 -11.59 3.25 4.63
N MET A 122 -11.84 2.06 5.20
CA MET A 122 -10.82 1.32 5.94
C MET A 122 -9.68 0.86 5.01
N VAL A 123 -10.01 0.37 3.81
CA VAL A 123 -9.01 -0.02 2.81
C VAL A 123 -8.15 1.18 2.41
N LEU A 124 -8.74 2.34 2.12
CA LEU A 124 -7.99 3.54 1.76
C LEU A 124 -7.13 4.05 2.93
N ALA A 125 -7.68 4.02 4.15
CA ALA A 125 -6.96 4.41 5.36
C ALA A 125 -5.73 3.51 5.60
N GLN A 126 -5.91 2.20 5.54
CA GLN A 126 -4.80 1.25 5.67
C GLN A 126 -3.80 1.35 4.52
N ALA A 127 -4.29 1.57 3.29
CA ALA A 127 -3.42 1.72 2.12
C ALA A 127 -2.52 2.95 2.23
N SER A 128 -2.99 4.03 2.89
CA SER A 128 -2.17 5.21 3.18
C SER A 128 -0.99 4.92 4.11
N GLY A 129 -1.02 3.81 4.87
CA GLY A 129 0.01 3.45 5.84
C GLY A 129 0.14 4.43 7.03
N ARG A 130 -0.71 5.45 7.10
CA ARG A 130 -0.69 6.47 8.15
C ARG A 130 -1.41 5.96 9.40
N PRO A 131 -0.79 6.06 10.60
CA PRO A 131 -1.49 5.75 11.83
C PRO A 131 -2.64 6.74 12.05
N ARG A 132 -3.82 6.24 12.38
CA ARG A 132 -4.98 7.07 12.68
C ARG A 132 -4.95 7.62 14.10
N GLY A 133 -4.05 7.19 14.98
CA GLY A 133 -3.82 7.75 16.31
C GLY A 133 -2.61 7.10 16.99
N ASP A 134 -2.31 7.50 18.22
CA ASP A 134 -1.12 7.04 18.97
C ASP A 134 -0.97 5.52 19.06
N HIS A 135 -2.09 4.79 19.13
CA HIS A 135 -2.10 3.33 19.17
C HIS A 135 -1.29 2.68 18.03
N GLY A 136 -1.21 3.35 16.86
CA GLY A 136 -0.52 2.83 15.69
C GLY A 136 0.97 2.61 15.91
N LEU A 137 1.60 3.33 16.84
CA LEU A 137 3.02 3.17 17.21
C LEU A 137 3.26 2.02 18.19
N PHE A 138 2.26 1.62 18.97
CA PHE A 138 2.36 0.51 19.92
C PHE A 138 2.41 -0.86 19.21
N LEU A 139 1.72 -0.98 18.07
CA LEU A 139 1.58 -2.25 17.35
C LEU A 139 2.92 -2.84 16.90
N ARG A 140 3.91 -2.00 16.54
CA ARG A 140 5.26 -2.46 16.16
C ARG A 140 6.01 -3.12 17.31
N TYR A 141 5.71 -2.74 18.55
CA TYR A 141 6.27 -3.35 19.77
C TYR A 141 5.46 -4.58 20.22
N ARG A 142 4.50 -5.05 19.42
CA ARG A 142 3.57 -6.13 19.77
C ARG A 142 2.75 -5.83 21.02
N ILE A 143 2.43 -4.54 21.22
CA ILE A 143 1.52 -4.08 22.25
C ILE A 143 0.17 -3.83 21.58
N GLU A 144 -0.85 -4.56 22.03
CA GLU A 144 -2.20 -4.42 21.48
C GLU A 144 -2.81 -3.10 21.94
N ALA A 145 -3.10 -2.21 20.99
CA ALA A 145 -3.56 -0.87 21.30
C ALA A 145 -4.67 -0.38 20.39
N VAL A 146 -5.61 0.39 20.94
CA VAL A 146 -6.64 1.11 20.18
C VAL A 146 -6.71 2.56 20.64
N THR A 147 -7.05 3.47 19.72
CA THR A 147 -7.39 4.85 20.08
C THR A 147 -8.90 5.00 20.10
N LEU A 148 -9.45 5.53 21.20
CA LEU A 148 -10.86 5.88 21.34
C LEU A 148 -11.01 7.40 21.23
N ARG A 149 -11.86 7.83 20.31
CA ARG A 149 -12.11 9.23 19.99
C ARG A 149 -13.48 9.67 20.46
N GLY A 150 -13.54 10.76 21.21
CA GLY A 150 -14.79 11.41 21.57
C GLY A 150 -15.26 12.31 20.43
N ILE A 151 -16.36 11.97 19.76
CA ILE A 151 -16.93 12.77 18.66
C ILE A 151 -18.11 13.61 19.17
N ASN A 152 -18.18 14.86 18.71
CA ASN A 152 -19.25 15.82 19.01
C ASN A 152 -20.04 16.24 17.74
N SER A 153 -20.34 15.29 16.87
CA SER A 153 -21.05 15.52 15.61
C SER A 153 -22.52 15.12 15.69
N PHE A 154 -22.88 14.19 16.57
CA PHE A 154 -24.24 13.63 16.65
C PHE A 154 -25.04 14.29 17.76
N ARG A 155 -25.38 15.58 17.60
CA ARG A 155 -26.05 16.41 18.64
C ARG A 155 -27.32 15.83 19.26
N GLN A 156 -27.95 14.85 18.61
CA GLN A 156 -29.11 14.11 19.13
C GLN A 156 -28.77 13.23 20.34
N TYR A 157 -27.50 12.82 20.45
CA TYR A 157 -26.98 12.00 21.54
C TYR A 157 -26.10 12.87 22.42
N LYS A 158 -26.27 12.76 23.74
CA LYS A 158 -25.36 13.38 24.71
C LYS A 158 -25.14 12.39 25.83
N TYR A 159 -23.90 12.01 26.04
CA TYR A 159 -23.53 11.08 27.10
C TYR A 159 -22.90 11.83 28.27
N ASP A 160 -23.25 11.38 29.47
CA ASP A 160 -22.61 11.86 30.69
C ASP A 160 -21.21 11.26 30.83
N MET A 161 -20.29 12.04 31.42
CA MET A 161 -18.91 11.61 31.67
C MET A 161 -18.87 10.40 32.60
N THR A 162 -19.85 10.24 33.48
CA THR A 162 -19.98 9.03 34.32
C THR A 162 -20.19 7.77 33.49
N THR A 163 -20.99 7.84 32.42
CA THR A 163 -21.24 6.68 31.54
C THR A 163 -20.02 6.35 30.69
N LEU A 164 -19.30 7.38 30.24
CA LEU A 164 -18.01 7.22 29.56
C LEU A 164 -16.98 6.57 30.49
N GLY A 165 -16.83 7.10 31.71
CA GLY A 165 -15.94 6.56 32.73
C GLY A 165 -16.23 5.11 33.08
N LYS A 166 -17.51 4.72 33.24
CA LYS A 166 -17.91 3.32 33.46
C LYS A 166 -17.52 2.39 32.31
N THR A 167 -17.59 2.89 31.07
CA THR A 167 -17.18 2.14 29.87
C THR A 167 -15.67 1.94 29.85
N LEU A 168 -14.91 3.02 30.03
CA LEU A 168 -13.46 2.98 30.06
C LEU A 168 -12.94 2.13 31.22
N GLU A 169 -13.42 2.34 32.44
CA GLU A 169 -13.07 1.53 33.61
C GLU A 169 -13.39 0.05 33.37
N GLY A 170 -14.55 -0.26 32.78
CA GLY A 170 -14.95 -1.62 32.43
C GLY A 170 -13.97 -2.29 31.46
N MET A 171 -13.56 -1.58 30.42
CA MET A 171 -12.57 -2.04 29.44
C MET A 171 -11.19 -2.23 30.10
N PHE A 172 -10.68 -1.22 30.79
CA PHE A 172 -9.40 -1.27 31.49
C PHE A 172 -9.36 -2.41 32.51
N ARG A 173 -10.44 -2.61 33.28
CA ARG A 173 -10.54 -3.71 34.24
C ARG A 173 -10.49 -5.07 33.55
N LYS A 174 -11.09 -5.21 32.37
CA LYS A 174 -10.99 -6.45 31.58
C LYS A 174 -9.58 -6.69 31.08
N LEU A 175 -8.93 -5.69 30.47
CA LEU A 175 -7.56 -5.79 29.98
C LEU A 175 -6.57 -6.10 31.10
N ASN A 176 -6.71 -5.42 32.22
CA ASN A 176 -5.83 -5.58 33.36
C ASN A 176 -5.93 -6.98 34.00
N ASN A 177 -7.12 -7.58 34.00
CA ASN A 177 -7.35 -8.94 34.53
C ASN A 177 -7.13 -10.07 33.50
N LEU A 178 -6.66 -9.77 32.28
CA LEU A 178 -6.30 -10.80 31.30
C LEU A 178 -5.11 -11.62 31.80
N LEU A 179 -5.26 -12.91 32.03
CA LEU A 179 -4.15 -13.78 32.45
C LEU A 179 -3.09 -13.93 31.35
N GLU A 180 -3.52 -13.93 30.09
CA GLU A 180 -2.67 -14.09 28.91
C GLU A 180 -2.81 -12.90 27.97
N ARG A 181 -1.81 -12.69 27.11
CA ARG A 181 -1.90 -11.72 26.01
C ARG A 181 -2.95 -12.18 24.97
N LEU A 182 -3.51 -11.24 24.22
CA LEU A 182 -4.51 -11.54 23.20
C LEU A 182 -3.86 -12.32 22.04
N HIS A 183 -4.09 -13.63 21.96
CA HIS A 183 -3.38 -14.52 21.01
C HIS A 183 -4.29 -15.36 20.10
N GLN A 184 -5.61 -15.36 20.28
CA GLN A 184 -6.54 -16.25 19.55
C GLN A 184 -7.23 -15.60 18.33
N SER A 185 -7.16 -14.28 18.20
CA SER A 185 -7.94 -13.54 17.19
C SER A 185 -7.11 -13.01 16.01
N TYR A 186 -7.82 -12.70 14.92
CA TYR A 186 -7.25 -12.34 13.63
C TYR A 186 -6.53 -10.97 13.65
N PHE A 187 -5.36 -10.92 13.02
CA PHE A 187 -4.59 -9.67 12.77
C PHE A 187 -4.88 -9.05 11.39
N PHE A 188 -5.53 -9.81 10.50
CA PHE A 188 -5.90 -9.36 9.16
C PHE A 188 -7.41 -9.45 9.00
N TYR A 189 -8.09 -8.31 9.15
CA TYR A 189 -9.53 -8.20 9.02
C TYR A 189 -9.90 -6.85 8.42
N LEU A 190 -11.09 -6.79 7.83
CA LEU A 190 -11.73 -5.53 7.42
C LEU A 190 -13.06 -5.40 8.16
N LEU A 191 -13.38 -4.19 8.62
CA LEU A 191 -14.58 -3.88 9.39
C LEU A 191 -15.57 -3.08 8.52
N PRO A 192 -16.50 -3.73 7.82
CA PRO A 192 -17.65 -3.04 7.22
C PRO A 192 -18.57 -2.39 8.28
N SER A 193 -18.53 -2.87 9.52
CA SER A 193 -19.25 -2.36 10.69
C SER A 193 -18.56 -2.84 11.96
N LEU A 194 -18.74 -2.18 13.11
CA LEU A 194 -18.22 -2.66 14.39
C LEU A 194 -18.79 -4.02 14.83
N SER A 195 -19.95 -4.40 14.29
CA SER A 195 -20.63 -5.66 14.58
C SER A 195 -20.27 -6.81 13.62
N ARG A 196 -19.55 -6.54 12.51
CA ARG A 196 -19.25 -7.53 11.47
C ARG A 196 -17.85 -7.32 10.92
N PHE A 197 -17.08 -8.39 10.83
CA PHE A 197 -15.75 -8.37 10.22
C PHE A 197 -15.70 -9.30 9.00
N VAL A 198 -14.80 -8.98 8.08
CA VAL A 198 -14.44 -9.83 6.94
C VAL A 198 -13.04 -10.36 7.21
N SER A 199 -12.90 -11.67 7.30
CA SER A 199 -11.61 -12.32 7.52
C SER A 199 -10.75 -12.37 6.26
N ILE A 200 -9.44 -12.48 6.45
CA ILE A 200 -8.44 -12.63 5.39
C ILE A 200 -8.79 -13.71 4.35
N GLY A 201 -9.41 -14.82 4.77
CA GLY A 201 -9.78 -15.92 3.89
C GLY A 201 -10.83 -15.56 2.82
N LEU A 202 -11.62 -14.50 3.03
CA LEU A 202 -12.66 -14.09 2.09
C LEU A 202 -12.15 -13.12 1.02
N TYR A 203 -11.27 -12.18 1.38
CA TYR A 203 -10.80 -11.16 0.43
C TYR A 203 -9.47 -11.52 -0.26
N MET A 204 -8.61 -12.35 0.33
CA MET A 204 -7.34 -12.73 -0.30
C MET A 204 -7.49 -13.44 -1.65
N PRO A 205 -8.50 -14.32 -1.86
CA PRO A 205 -8.73 -14.92 -3.18
C PRO A 205 -8.98 -13.88 -4.28
N ALA A 206 -9.65 -12.77 -3.98
CA ALA A 206 -9.89 -11.69 -4.94
C ALA A 206 -8.57 -11.06 -5.41
N PHE A 207 -7.64 -10.80 -4.48
CA PHE A 207 -6.28 -10.38 -4.82
C PHE A 207 -5.54 -11.44 -5.65
N GLY A 208 -5.66 -12.72 -5.27
CA GLY A 208 -5.08 -13.84 -6.02
C GLY A 208 -5.55 -13.90 -7.48
N PHE A 209 -6.83 -13.64 -7.75
CA PHE A 209 -7.35 -13.56 -9.13
C PHE A 209 -6.75 -12.42 -9.94
N ILE A 210 -6.49 -11.26 -9.32
CA ILE A 210 -5.82 -10.14 -9.99
C ILE A 210 -4.39 -10.55 -10.35
N ILE A 211 -3.61 -11.09 -9.40
CA ILE A 211 -2.24 -11.54 -9.65
C ILE A 211 -2.17 -12.69 -10.66
N LEU A 212 -3.18 -13.57 -10.69
CA LEU A 212 -3.27 -14.66 -11.67
C LEU A 212 -3.23 -14.13 -13.11
N VAL A 213 -3.75 -12.94 -13.39
CA VAL A 213 -3.64 -12.30 -14.71
C VAL A 213 -2.18 -12.12 -15.13
N LEU A 214 -1.31 -11.71 -14.21
CA LEU A 214 0.13 -11.55 -14.47
C LEU A 214 0.78 -12.92 -14.72
N ILE A 215 0.48 -13.91 -13.87
CA ILE A 215 1.02 -15.28 -13.98
C ILE A 215 0.63 -15.89 -15.33
N LEU A 216 -0.65 -15.80 -15.72
CA LEU A 216 -1.12 -16.32 -17.01
C LEU A 216 -0.45 -15.62 -18.20
N LYS A 217 -0.21 -14.30 -18.10
CA LYS A 217 0.52 -13.56 -19.15
C LYS A 217 1.98 -14.01 -19.27
N ILE A 218 2.63 -14.32 -18.15
CA ILE A 218 3.99 -14.86 -18.11
C ILE A 218 4.00 -16.27 -18.75
N SER A 219 3.13 -17.17 -18.28
CA SER A 219 3.09 -18.58 -18.68
C SER A 219 2.68 -18.80 -20.14
N PHE A 220 1.61 -18.15 -20.61
CA PHE A 220 1.12 -18.35 -21.99
C PHE A 220 2.14 -17.90 -23.04
N ARG A 221 2.98 -16.91 -22.70
CA ARG A 221 4.04 -16.44 -23.61
C ARG A 221 5.30 -17.31 -23.51
N GLY A 222 5.64 -17.83 -22.33
CA GLY A 222 6.73 -18.80 -22.15
C GLY A 222 6.49 -20.11 -22.89
N ALA A 223 5.25 -20.62 -22.90
CA ALA A 223 4.89 -21.84 -23.63
C ALA A 223 4.82 -21.65 -25.16
N GLY A 224 4.44 -20.46 -25.64
CA GLY A 224 4.36 -20.15 -27.08
C GLY A 224 5.72 -20.03 -27.79
N GLY A 225 6.83 -20.03 -27.05
CA GLY A 225 8.20 -20.07 -27.61
C GLY A 225 8.77 -21.48 -27.82
N GLY A 226 8.05 -22.53 -27.40
CA GLY A 226 8.53 -23.92 -27.41
C GLY A 226 7.83 -24.88 -28.37
N CYS A 227 6.78 -24.45 -29.09
CA CYS A 227 6.06 -25.33 -30.00
C CYS A 227 6.34 -24.93 -31.45
N GLY A 228 7.32 -25.60 -32.06
CA GLY A 228 7.31 -25.81 -33.51
C GLY A 228 5.96 -26.40 -33.89
N GLY A 229 5.26 -25.76 -34.83
CA GLY A 229 3.96 -26.21 -35.28
C GLY A 229 4.02 -27.67 -35.74
N PRO A 230 3.02 -28.51 -35.41
CA PRO A 230 2.93 -29.81 -36.04
C PRO A 230 2.66 -29.59 -37.53
N GLY A 231 3.67 -29.93 -38.34
CA GLY A 231 3.55 -29.94 -39.79
C GLY A 231 2.30 -30.69 -40.21
N GLY A 232 1.45 -30.03 -41.00
CA GLY A 232 0.35 -30.66 -41.70
C GLY A 232 0.89 -31.63 -42.75
N GLY A 233 1.17 -32.87 -42.34
CA GLY A 233 1.44 -33.99 -43.23
C GLY A 233 0.14 -34.56 -43.77
N ARG A 234 -0.36 -33.99 -44.88
CA ARG A 234 -1.32 -34.67 -45.76
C ARG A 234 -0.55 -35.60 -46.70
N GLY A 235 -1.05 -36.82 -46.86
CA GLY A 235 -0.93 -37.57 -48.12
C GLY A 235 -0.06 -38.82 -48.07
N ALA A 236 -0.72 -39.96 -47.88
CA ALA A 236 -0.18 -41.29 -48.12
C ALA A 236 0.13 -41.52 -49.62
N SER A 237 1.31 -42.10 -49.86
CA SER A 237 1.77 -42.96 -50.97
C SER A 237 0.97 -43.09 -52.28
N LYS A 238 1.67 -42.92 -53.41
CA LYS A 238 1.71 -43.86 -54.55
C LYS A 238 3.01 -43.67 -55.36
N PRO A 239 3.69 -44.75 -55.83
CA PRO A 239 4.92 -44.65 -56.60
C PRO A 239 4.66 -44.78 -58.11
N SER A 240 5.48 -44.13 -58.95
CA SER A 240 5.93 -44.62 -60.26
C SER A 240 7.03 -43.72 -60.86
N PRO A 241 7.90 -44.28 -61.72
CA PRO A 241 9.24 -43.77 -62.00
C PRO A 241 9.27 -42.90 -63.25
N HIS A 242 10.29 -42.04 -63.44
CA HIS A 242 10.98 -41.87 -64.73
C HIS A 242 12.23 -40.98 -64.59
N HIS A 243 13.29 -41.45 -65.25
CA HIS A 243 14.62 -40.90 -65.47
C HIS A 243 14.75 -39.38 -65.70
N SER A 244 15.80 -38.77 -65.15
CA SER A 244 16.92 -38.22 -65.94
C SER A 244 18.07 -37.74 -65.04
N LEU A 245 19.28 -37.88 -65.58
CA LEU A 245 20.59 -37.78 -64.95
C LEU A 245 21.23 -36.41 -65.23
N THR A 246 22.03 -35.95 -64.26
CA THR A 246 23.17 -34.98 -64.32
C THR A 246 22.91 -33.46 -64.39
N PRO A 247 23.87 -32.61 -63.94
CA PRO A 247 24.61 -32.65 -62.68
C PRO A 247 24.66 -31.27 -61.96
N ALA A 248 25.17 -31.32 -60.73
CA ALA A 248 25.29 -30.24 -59.76
C ALA A 248 26.07 -28.98 -60.21
N ARG A 249 25.62 -27.81 -59.73
CA ARG A 249 26.45 -26.62 -59.50
C ARG A 249 26.65 -26.47 -57.98
N PRO A 250 27.86 -26.19 -57.48
CA PRO A 250 28.06 -25.92 -56.06
C PRO A 250 27.61 -24.49 -55.77
N GLY A 251 26.49 -24.34 -55.06
CA GLY A 251 26.10 -23.09 -54.39
C GLY A 251 26.68 -23.04 -52.98
N PRO A 252 27.01 -21.86 -52.44
CA PRO A 252 27.85 -21.73 -51.25
C PRO A 252 27.16 -22.22 -49.98
N LEU A 253 28.02 -22.70 -49.07
CA LEU A 253 27.77 -23.17 -47.72
C LEU A 253 26.81 -22.26 -46.92
N ASP A 254 25.84 -22.92 -46.29
CA ASP A 254 25.22 -22.60 -45.00
C ASP A 254 25.54 -21.21 -44.41
N ASP A 255 24.75 -20.20 -44.77
CA ASP A 255 24.43 -19.13 -43.82
C ASP A 255 23.39 -19.69 -42.84
N ALA A 256 23.87 -20.50 -41.90
CA ALA A 256 23.21 -20.65 -40.62
C ALA A 256 23.19 -19.25 -40.00
N GLN A 257 22.11 -18.51 -40.23
CA GLN A 257 21.77 -17.30 -39.47
C GLN A 257 21.71 -17.72 -38.00
N GLN A 258 22.85 -17.57 -37.33
CA GLN A 258 22.99 -17.59 -35.90
C GLN A 258 22.02 -16.52 -35.38
N GLU A 259 20.80 -16.91 -35.01
CA GLU A 259 19.87 -16.03 -34.29
C GLU A 259 20.64 -15.54 -33.05
N SER A 260 21.13 -14.31 -33.11
CA SER A 260 21.81 -13.65 -32.02
C SER A 260 20.79 -13.51 -30.90
N ARG A 261 20.85 -14.44 -29.94
CA ARG A 261 20.11 -14.36 -28.68
C ARG A 261 20.35 -12.94 -28.15
N PRO A 262 19.32 -12.08 -28.03
CA PRO A 262 19.54 -10.81 -27.36
C PRO A 262 20.00 -11.16 -25.96
N GLY A 263 21.26 -10.87 -25.68
CA GLY A 263 21.85 -11.19 -24.40
C GLY A 263 21.04 -10.48 -23.32
N LEU A 264 20.84 -11.15 -22.19
CA LEU A 264 20.30 -10.55 -20.97
C LEU A 264 20.95 -9.18 -20.66
N LEU A 265 22.20 -9.00 -21.11
CA LEU A 265 22.97 -7.76 -21.08
C LEU A 265 22.25 -6.55 -21.71
N ALA A 266 21.45 -6.71 -22.77
CA ALA A 266 20.71 -5.62 -23.40
C ALA A 266 19.58 -5.07 -22.50
N LEU A 267 19.20 -5.81 -21.45
CA LEU A 267 18.21 -5.39 -20.46
C LEU A 267 18.83 -4.65 -19.28
N VAL A 268 20.15 -4.68 -19.13
CA VAL A 268 20.85 -4.05 -18.01
C VAL A 268 20.67 -2.52 -18.01
N PRO A 269 20.85 -1.79 -19.14
CA PRO A 269 20.67 -0.34 -19.14
C PRO A 269 19.28 0.13 -18.69
N PRO A 270 18.14 -0.36 -19.24
CA PRO A 270 16.82 0.11 -18.79
C PRO A 270 16.54 -0.26 -17.34
N VAL A 271 16.99 -1.44 -16.86
CA VAL A 271 16.84 -1.82 -15.45
C VAL A 271 17.63 -0.88 -14.53
N LEU A 272 18.90 -0.63 -14.84
CA LEU A 272 19.74 0.27 -14.04
C LEU A 272 19.22 1.70 -14.04
N ILE A 273 18.82 2.25 -15.19
CA ILE A 273 18.30 3.62 -15.31
C ILE A 273 17.00 3.77 -14.51
N CYS A 274 16.07 2.82 -14.60
CA CYS A 274 14.82 2.87 -13.83
C CYS A 274 15.06 2.81 -12.32
N HIS A 275 15.98 1.96 -11.85
CA HIS A 275 16.30 1.88 -10.42
C HIS A 275 17.12 3.08 -9.95
N ALA A 276 18.00 3.64 -10.79
CA ALA A 276 18.70 4.89 -10.50
C ALA A 276 17.72 6.07 -10.38
N ALA A 277 16.67 6.12 -11.21
CA ALA A 277 15.59 7.10 -11.06
C ALA A 277 14.82 6.91 -9.74
N GLY A 278 14.57 5.67 -9.32
CA GLY A 278 13.99 5.38 -8.01
C GLY A 278 14.89 5.81 -6.83
N LEU A 279 16.19 5.52 -6.92
CA LEU A 279 17.19 5.96 -5.93
C LEU A 279 17.27 7.49 -5.87
N ALA A 280 17.25 8.16 -7.02
CA ALA A 280 17.22 9.60 -7.11
C ALA A 280 15.95 10.15 -6.44
N LEU A 281 14.78 9.56 -6.72
CA LEU A 281 13.50 9.95 -6.11
C LEU A 281 13.50 9.79 -4.58
N TYR A 282 14.23 8.80 -4.06
CA TYR A 282 14.34 8.56 -2.62
C TYR A 282 15.35 9.49 -1.93
N PHE A 283 16.57 9.65 -2.46
CA PHE A 283 17.66 10.37 -1.77
C PHE A 283 17.73 11.87 -2.08
N LEU A 284 17.50 12.29 -3.33
CA LEU A 284 17.75 13.67 -3.73
C LEU A 284 16.82 14.70 -3.09
N PRO A 285 15.51 14.43 -2.84
CA PRO A 285 14.65 15.43 -2.19
C PRO A 285 15.19 15.86 -0.83
N VAL A 286 15.67 14.91 -0.02
CA VAL A 286 16.18 15.16 1.33
C VAL A 286 17.59 15.76 1.28
N LEU A 287 18.48 15.23 0.43
CA LEU A 287 19.86 15.73 0.32
C LEU A 287 19.91 17.14 -0.29
N GLY A 288 19.01 17.43 -1.22
CA GLY A 288 18.96 18.70 -1.95
C GLY A 288 18.20 19.82 -1.23
N GLN A 289 17.53 19.55 -0.11
CA GLN A 289 16.64 20.52 0.54
C GLN A 289 17.34 21.84 0.91
N HIS A 290 18.54 21.75 1.50
CA HIS A 290 19.30 22.93 1.93
C HIS A 290 19.84 23.75 0.74
N VAL A 291 20.22 23.07 -0.35
CA VAL A 291 20.66 23.75 -1.57
C VAL A 291 19.49 24.44 -2.25
N ALA A 292 18.31 23.83 -2.26
CA ALA A 292 17.11 24.40 -2.85
C ALA A 292 16.64 25.66 -2.12
N THR A 293 16.62 25.67 -0.78
CA THR A 293 16.21 26.85 0.00
C THR A 293 17.19 28.02 -0.09
N GLN A 294 18.46 27.77 -0.42
CA GLN A 294 19.43 28.84 -0.71
C GLN A 294 19.17 29.55 -2.04
N HIS A 295 18.60 28.85 -3.03
CA HIS A 295 18.40 29.39 -4.39
C HIS A 295 16.96 29.84 -4.64
N PHE A 296 16.00 29.31 -3.90
CA PHE A 296 14.57 29.60 -4.07
C PHE A 296 13.93 30.04 -2.74
N PRO A 297 13.01 31.02 -2.76
CA PRO A 297 12.31 31.49 -1.57
C PRO A 297 11.17 30.52 -1.17
N VAL A 298 11.53 29.29 -0.81
CA VAL A 298 10.60 28.22 -0.39
C VAL A 298 11.06 27.63 0.94
N SER A 299 10.11 27.07 1.69
CA SER A 299 10.45 26.30 2.91
C SER A 299 11.14 24.98 2.57
N GLU A 300 11.83 24.37 3.54
CA GLU A 300 12.48 23.07 3.35
C GLU A 300 11.47 21.97 2.96
N ALA A 301 10.30 21.96 3.61
CA ALA A 301 9.23 21.00 3.29
C ALA A 301 8.71 21.15 1.86
N GLU A 302 8.50 22.39 1.39
CA GLU A 302 8.09 22.66 0.01
C GLU A 302 9.18 22.28 -0.99
N ALA A 303 10.45 22.58 -0.68
CA ALA A 303 11.59 22.22 -1.53
C ALA A 303 11.68 20.70 -1.74
N VAL A 304 11.48 19.92 -0.68
CA VAL A 304 11.47 18.44 -0.74
C VAL A 304 10.35 17.96 -1.66
N VAL A 305 9.11 18.42 -1.46
CA VAL A 305 7.94 17.98 -2.26
C VAL A 305 8.09 18.39 -3.73
N LEU A 306 8.54 19.61 -4.02
CA LEU A 306 8.76 20.09 -5.39
C LEU A 306 9.88 19.31 -6.09
N THR A 307 10.98 19.01 -5.38
CA THR A 307 12.08 18.19 -5.91
C THR A 307 11.61 16.77 -6.21
N LEU A 308 10.78 16.19 -5.33
CA LEU A 308 10.17 14.88 -5.53
C LEU A 308 9.34 14.85 -6.82
N ILE A 309 8.47 15.85 -7.03
CA ILE A 309 7.64 15.98 -8.24
C ILE A 309 8.53 16.17 -9.48
N ALA A 310 9.56 17.01 -9.40
CA ALA A 310 10.46 17.28 -10.51
C ALA A 310 11.17 16.00 -10.98
N ILE A 311 11.70 15.21 -10.05
CA ILE A 311 12.36 13.93 -10.36
C ILE A 311 11.34 12.93 -10.91
N TYR A 312 10.15 12.85 -10.31
CA TYR A 312 9.09 11.96 -10.75
C TYR A 312 8.67 12.22 -12.20
N VAL A 313 8.44 13.50 -12.54
CA VAL A 313 8.07 13.94 -13.90
C VAL A 313 9.24 13.78 -14.87
N ALA A 314 10.47 14.11 -14.46
CA ALA A 314 11.65 13.91 -15.29
C ALA A 314 11.84 12.42 -15.65
N GLY A 315 11.57 11.52 -14.71
CA GLY A 315 11.64 10.09 -14.98
C GLY A 315 10.62 9.60 -16.00
N MET A 316 9.43 10.23 -16.10
CA MET A 316 8.45 9.93 -17.16
C MET A 316 8.97 10.22 -18.57
N ALA A 317 9.95 11.13 -18.70
CA ALA A 317 10.57 11.46 -19.99
C ALA A 317 11.70 10.47 -20.39
N LEU A 318 12.31 9.75 -19.43
CA LEU A 318 13.46 8.84 -19.65
C LEU A 318 13.28 7.83 -20.78
N PRO A 319 12.11 7.20 -20.98
CA PRO A 319 11.99 6.09 -21.94
C PRO A 319 12.08 6.49 -23.41
N HIS A 320 12.01 7.79 -23.73
CA HIS A 320 12.30 8.28 -25.08
C HIS A 320 13.81 8.21 -25.40
N ASN A 321 14.66 8.19 -24.38
CA ASN A 321 16.11 8.22 -24.52
C ASN A 321 16.76 6.83 -24.43
N THR A 322 16.14 5.88 -23.72
CA THR A 322 16.68 4.53 -23.51
C THR A 322 16.65 3.67 -24.78
N HIS A 323 15.67 3.87 -25.67
CA HIS A 323 15.60 3.17 -26.95
C HIS A 323 16.83 3.42 -27.85
N ARG A 324 17.48 4.59 -27.70
CA ARG A 324 18.73 4.91 -28.43
C ARG A 324 19.89 4.02 -28.02
N VAL A 325 19.84 3.47 -26.80
CA VAL A 325 20.93 2.67 -26.20
C VAL A 325 20.70 1.17 -26.39
N THR A 326 19.45 0.71 -26.47
CA THR A 326 19.12 -0.73 -26.40
C THR A 326 19.06 -1.45 -27.75
N GLY A 327 19.21 -0.76 -28.89
CA GLY A 327 19.29 -1.38 -30.23
C GLY A 327 18.09 -2.31 -30.50
N GLY A 328 16.96 -1.74 -30.91
CA GLY A 328 15.61 -2.34 -30.95
C GLY A 328 15.48 -3.74 -31.57
N SER A 329 15.84 -4.79 -30.82
CA SER A 329 15.49 -6.17 -31.14
C SER A 329 14.06 -6.47 -30.70
N ASP A 330 13.27 -7.08 -31.60
CA ASP A 330 11.88 -7.49 -31.33
C ASP A 330 11.74 -8.51 -30.19
N ARG A 331 12.81 -9.24 -29.84
CA ARG A 331 12.83 -10.15 -28.69
C ARG A 331 13.15 -9.43 -27.37
N GLY A 332 13.78 -8.25 -27.40
CA GLY A 332 14.25 -7.54 -26.21
C GLY A 332 13.13 -7.02 -25.30
N TRP A 333 12.10 -6.38 -25.87
CA TRP A 333 10.96 -5.88 -25.09
C TRP A 333 10.13 -6.99 -24.48
N VAL A 334 10.09 -8.15 -25.13
CA VAL A 334 9.36 -9.32 -24.62
C VAL A 334 10.02 -9.80 -23.33
N THR A 335 11.35 -9.94 -23.32
CA THR A 335 12.09 -10.32 -22.11
C THR A 335 12.00 -9.24 -21.04
N LEU A 336 12.12 -7.95 -21.39
CA LEU A 336 11.94 -6.85 -20.44
C LEU A 336 10.55 -6.91 -19.78
N LYS A 337 9.50 -7.11 -20.60
CA LYS A 337 8.14 -7.23 -20.10
C LYS A 337 8.00 -8.41 -19.15
N LEU A 338 8.53 -9.59 -19.50
CA LEU A 338 8.46 -10.78 -18.63
C LEU A 338 9.12 -10.54 -17.27
N VAL A 339 10.34 -9.99 -17.26
CA VAL A 339 11.06 -9.62 -16.02
C VAL A 339 10.25 -8.62 -15.20
N THR A 340 9.68 -7.61 -15.86
CA THR A 340 8.86 -6.58 -15.19
C THR A 340 7.57 -7.15 -14.61
N LEU A 341 6.89 -8.07 -15.31
CA LEU A 341 5.68 -8.72 -14.80
C LEU A 341 5.98 -9.62 -13.60
N LEU A 342 7.10 -10.36 -13.63
CA LEU A 342 7.53 -11.18 -12.49
C LEU A 342 7.87 -10.30 -11.29
N TYR A 343 8.61 -9.22 -11.53
CA TYR A 343 8.95 -8.24 -10.51
C TYR A 343 7.69 -7.63 -9.87
N LEU A 344 6.74 -7.16 -10.69
CA LEU A 344 5.46 -6.61 -10.21
C LEU A 344 4.67 -7.65 -9.41
N ALA A 345 4.58 -8.90 -9.89
CA ALA A 345 3.84 -9.96 -9.20
C ALA A 345 4.43 -10.28 -7.83
N LEU A 346 5.76 -10.43 -7.75
CA LEU A 346 6.45 -10.68 -6.49
C LEU A 346 6.28 -9.50 -5.52
N GLN A 347 6.49 -8.28 -6.01
CA GLN A 347 6.36 -7.07 -5.20
C GLN A 347 4.94 -6.91 -4.63
N LEU A 348 3.90 -7.05 -5.47
CA LEU A 348 2.51 -6.95 -5.02
C LEU A 348 2.15 -8.07 -4.04
N ALA A 349 2.64 -9.30 -4.25
CA ALA A 349 2.41 -10.41 -3.32
C ALA A 349 3.04 -10.16 -1.94
N CYS A 350 4.30 -9.71 -1.91
CA CYS A 350 4.97 -9.32 -0.67
C CYS A 350 4.24 -8.16 0.01
N LEU A 351 3.80 -7.16 -0.76
CA LEU A 351 3.10 -6.01 -0.22
C LEU A 351 1.74 -6.38 0.36
N ALA A 352 0.99 -7.29 -0.28
CA ALA A 352 -0.29 -7.74 0.24
C ALA A 352 -0.16 -8.50 1.58
N LEU A 353 1.01 -9.13 1.84
CA LEU A 353 1.30 -9.76 3.13
C LEU A 353 1.67 -8.76 4.23
N LEU A 354 2.29 -7.63 3.87
CA LEU A 354 2.65 -6.57 4.82
C LEU A 354 1.48 -5.61 5.09
N ASN A 355 0.81 -5.19 4.01
CA ASN A 355 -0.32 -4.29 3.99
C ASN A 355 -1.25 -4.69 2.82
N PHE A 356 -2.23 -5.53 3.13
CA PHE A 356 -3.19 -6.03 2.14
C PHE A 356 -3.83 -4.90 1.32
N SER A 357 -4.29 -3.85 2.00
CA SER A 357 -5.05 -2.77 1.37
C SER A 357 -4.22 -1.99 0.35
N LEU A 358 -2.95 -1.68 0.67
CA LEU A 358 -2.02 -1.07 -0.28
C LEU A 358 -1.69 -2.01 -1.45
N GLY A 359 -1.40 -3.29 -1.16
CA GLY A 359 -1.14 -4.30 -2.18
C GLY A 359 -2.32 -4.48 -3.14
N PHE A 360 -3.55 -4.49 -2.62
CA PHE A 360 -4.78 -4.62 -3.39
C PHE A 360 -5.04 -3.39 -4.27
N VAL A 361 -4.91 -2.17 -3.72
CA VAL A 361 -5.09 -0.93 -4.48
C VAL A 361 -4.08 -0.83 -5.63
N LEU A 362 -2.80 -1.09 -5.36
CA LEU A 362 -1.76 -1.10 -6.41
C LEU A 362 -1.97 -2.23 -7.43
N ALA A 363 -2.43 -3.40 -7.00
CA ALA A 363 -2.76 -4.48 -7.93
C ALA A 363 -3.93 -4.09 -8.84
N ALA A 364 -5.01 -3.54 -8.26
CA ALA A 364 -6.18 -3.10 -9.01
C ALA A 364 -5.85 -2.04 -10.07
N THR A 365 -4.91 -1.13 -9.80
CA THR A 365 -4.52 -0.07 -10.74
C THR A 365 -3.44 -0.51 -11.73
N MET A 366 -2.39 -1.18 -11.27
CA MET A 366 -1.20 -1.48 -12.10
C MET A 366 -1.31 -2.77 -12.92
N VAL A 367 -1.99 -3.82 -12.42
CA VAL A 367 -2.06 -5.11 -13.11
C VAL A 367 -2.75 -5.02 -14.48
N PRO A 368 -3.92 -4.35 -14.63
CA PRO A 368 -4.56 -4.22 -15.93
C PRO A 368 -3.65 -3.52 -16.95
N ALA A 369 -2.98 -2.44 -16.53
CA ALA A 369 -2.04 -1.71 -17.37
C ALA A 369 -0.84 -2.58 -17.76
N ALA A 370 -0.20 -3.23 -16.79
CA ALA A 370 0.95 -4.11 -17.02
C ALA A 370 0.62 -5.28 -17.98
N ALA A 371 -0.56 -5.87 -17.84
CA ALA A 371 -1.03 -6.94 -18.72
C ALA A 371 -1.25 -6.44 -20.16
N ALA A 372 -1.80 -5.23 -20.33
CA ALA A 372 -2.17 -4.64 -21.62
C ALA A 372 -0.95 -4.12 -22.43
N VAL A 373 0.04 -3.52 -21.77
CA VAL A 373 1.16 -2.79 -22.40
C VAL A 373 1.95 -3.63 -23.41
N ARG A 374 2.08 -3.12 -24.63
CA ARG A 374 2.89 -3.70 -25.73
C ARG A 374 3.37 -2.55 -26.62
N PRO A 375 4.52 -2.69 -27.30
CA PRO A 375 5.00 -1.67 -28.24
C PRO A 375 4.14 -1.60 -29.52
N THR A 376 3.46 -2.68 -29.87
CA THR A 376 2.56 -2.78 -31.03
C THR A 376 1.11 -2.62 -30.57
N GLY A 377 0.53 -1.44 -30.77
CA GLY A 377 -0.84 -1.11 -30.37
C GLY A 377 -1.12 0.41 -30.41
N PRO A 378 -2.30 0.86 -29.94
CA PRO A 378 -2.62 2.28 -29.83
C PRO A 378 -1.77 2.92 -28.72
N LYS A 379 -0.58 3.43 -29.09
CA LYS A 379 0.41 3.98 -28.13
C LYS A 379 -0.16 5.04 -27.20
N VAL A 380 -1.02 5.93 -27.71
CA VAL A 380 -1.65 7.00 -26.92
C VAL A 380 -2.57 6.43 -25.85
N LEU A 381 -3.42 5.45 -26.19
CA LEU A 381 -4.35 4.83 -25.25
C LEU A 381 -3.60 4.04 -24.17
N LEU A 382 -2.60 3.24 -24.58
CA LEU A 382 -1.77 2.47 -23.64
C LEU A 382 -0.90 3.38 -22.76
N GLY A 383 -0.42 4.50 -23.30
CA GLY A 383 0.29 5.54 -22.56
C GLY A 383 -0.62 6.20 -21.52
N ALA A 384 -1.83 6.60 -21.90
CA ALA A 384 -2.81 7.15 -20.97
C ALA A 384 -3.17 6.16 -19.86
N LEU A 385 -3.39 4.89 -20.20
CA LEU A 385 -3.63 3.82 -19.23
C LEU A 385 -2.45 3.68 -18.25
N LEU A 386 -1.21 3.74 -18.75
CA LEU A 386 -0.03 3.70 -17.88
C LEU A 386 0.08 4.93 -16.98
N VAL A 387 -0.19 6.15 -17.49
CA VAL A 387 -0.18 7.37 -16.67
C VAL A 387 -1.23 7.26 -15.54
N LEU A 388 -2.43 6.78 -15.86
CA LEU A 388 -3.50 6.57 -14.87
C LEU A 388 -3.16 5.47 -13.86
N SER A 389 -2.36 4.48 -14.24
CA SER A 389 -1.87 3.43 -13.34
C SER A 389 -0.55 3.79 -12.64
N THR A 390 -0.11 5.04 -12.67
CA THR A 390 1.08 5.47 -11.92
C THR A 390 0.84 5.41 -10.40
N PRO A 391 1.88 5.21 -9.58
CA PRO A 391 1.77 5.36 -8.12
C PRO A 391 1.22 6.73 -7.70
N ALA A 392 1.62 7.82 -8.38
CA ALA A 392 1.13 9.17 -8.09
C ALA A 392 -0.36 9.34 -8.43
N ALA A 393 -0.81 8.87 -9.60
CA ALA A 393 -2.23 8.89 -9.96
C ALA A 393 -3.07 7.99 -9.05
N THR A 394 -2.52 6.84 -8.62
CA THR A 394 -3.17 5.96 -7.66
C THR A 394 -3.35 6.64 -6.30
N LEU A 395 -2.32 7.36 -5.81
CA LEU A 395 -2.40 8.14 -4.58
C LEU A 395 -3.44 9.27 -4.70
N LEU A 396 -3.35 10.09 -5.75
CA LEU A 396 -4.31 11.19 -5.98
C LEU A 396 -5.75 10.65 -6.09
N GLY A 397 -5.95 9.58 -6.86
CA GLY A 397 -7.25 8.93 -7.00
C GLY A 397 -7.77 8.37 -5.67
N GLY A 398 -6.89 7.79 -4.84
CA GLY A 398 -7.22 7.33 -3.50
C GLY A 398 -7.66 8.45 -2.56
N ILE A 399 -6.98 9.60 -2.59
CA ILE A 399 -7.34 10.79 -1.81
C ILE A 399 -8.72 11.31 -2.22
N LEU A 400 -8.96 11.46 -3.53
CA LEU A 400 -10.25 11.91 -4.05
C LEU A 400 -11.36 10.91 -3.71
N ALA A 401 -11.11 9.61 -3.87
CA ALA A 401 -12.06 8.56 -3.51
C ALA A 401 -12.38 8.57 -2.00
N GLN A 402 -11.39 8.80 -1.14
CA GLN A 402 -11.61 8.93 0.29
C GLN A 402 -12.52 10.12 0.61
N ARG A 403 -12.29 11.27 -0.03
CA ARG A 403 -13.13 12.48 0.13
C ARG A 403 -14.57 12.27 -0.31
N GLU A 404 -14.78 11.59 -1.43
CA GLU A 404 -16.12 11.18 -1.89
C GLU A 404 -16.80 10.27 -0.86
N LEU A 405 -16.08 9.28 -0.33
CA LEU A 405 -16.62 8.35 0.68
C LEU A 405 -16.86 9.03 2.05
N GLU A 406 -16.11 10.07 2.37
CA GLU A 406 -16.33 10.93 3.55
C GLU A 406 -17.54 11.86 3.38
N GLU A 407 -18.17 11.90 2.19
CA GLU A 407 -19.26 12.82 1.83
C GLU A 407 -18.83 14.30 1.87
N ALA A 408 -17.53 14.55 1.66
CA ALA A 408 -16.91 15.86 1.60
C ALA A 408 -16.02 15.95 0.36
N PRO A 409 -16.61 15.97 -0.87
CA PRO A 409 -15.86 15.91 -2.11
C PRO A 409 -14.94 17.12 -2.26
N ALA A 410 -13.67 16.86 -2.57
CA ALA A 410 -12.68 17.91 -2.77
C ALA A 410 -12.70 18.41 -4.22
N GLY A 411 -12.67 19.74 -4.39
CA GLY A 411 -12.44 20.34 -5.70
C GLY A 411 -11.04 20.02 -6.25
N PRO A 412 -10.75 20.25 -7.54
CA PRO A 412 -9.45 19.90 -8.14
C PRO A 412 -8.26 20.61 -7.48
N GLY A 413 -8.43 21.88 -7.08
CA GLY A 413 -7.39 22.64 -6.38
C GLY A 413 -7.12 22.11 -4.96
N GLU A 414 -8.19 21.79 -4.22
CA GLU A 414 -8.08 21.18 -2.89
C GLU A 414 -7.48 19.77 -2.97
N GLY A 415 -7.92 18.96 -3.94
CA GLY A 415 -7.35 17.64 -4.18
C GLY A 415 -5.85 17.69 -4.49
N TRP A 416 -5.40 18.69 -5.24
CA TRP A 416 -3.98 18.92 -5.48
C TRP A 416 -3.23 19.30 -4.19
N GLN A 417 -3.79 20.18 -3.35
CA GLN A 417 -3.20 20.53 -2.06
C GLN A 417 -3.09 19.33 -1.11
N LEU A 418 -4.15 18.51 -1.03
CA LEU A 418 -4.15 17.28 -0.25
C LEU A 418 -3.11 16.28 -0.76
N PHE A 419 -2.93 16.20 -2.08
CA PHE A 419 -1.89 15.38 -2.69
C PHE A 419 -0.48 15.86 -2.31
N LEU A 420 -0.20 17.16 -2.41
CA LEU A 420 1.08 17.73 -1.96
C LEU A 420 1.33 17.48 -0.47
N GLY A 421 0.30 17.65 0.36
CA GLY A 421 0.35 17.34 1.79
C GLY A 421 0.66 15.86 2.06
N ALA A 422 -0.01 14.94 1.35
CA ALA A 422 0.22 13.51 1.47
C ALA A 422 1.65 13.10 1.08
N LEU A 423 2.25 13.74 0.08
CA LEU A 423 3.66 13.52 -0.28
C LEU A 423 4.59 13.94 0.87
N GLY A 424 4.39 15.13 1.42
CA GLY A 424 5.18 15.63 2.56
C GLY A 424 5.02 14.76 3.81
N GLU A 425 3.77 14.46 4.19
CA GLU A 425 3.46 13.59 5.33
C GLU A 425 4.06 12.18 5.15
N GLY A 426 4.02 11.60 3.95
CA GLY A 426 4.59 10.29 3.68
C GLY A 426 6.11 10.24 3.88
N LEU A 427 6.82 11.30 3.50
CA LEU A 427 8.25 11.46 3.76
C LEU A 427 8.53 11.66 5.26
N LEU A 428 7.75 12.50 5.94
CA LEU A 428 7.88 12.73 7.38
C LEU A 428 7.65 11.45 8.18
N LEU A 429 6.61 10.68 7.87
CA LEU A 429 6.33 9.39 8.51
C LEU A 429 7.47 8.37 8.31
N HIS A 430 8.13 8.41 7.15
CA HIS A 430 9.29 7.57 6.90
C HIS A 430 10.47 7.95 7.81
N HIS A 431 10.82 9.24 7.88
CA HIS A 431 11.95 9.72 8.66
C HIS A 431 11.71 9.73 10.17
N LEU A 432 10.50 10.03 10.62
CA LEU A 432 10.15 10.18 12.04
C LEU A 432 9.69 8.88 12.70
N HIS A 433 9.12 7.94 11.93
CA HIS A 433 8.52 6.73 12.50
C HIS A 433 8.93 5.43 11.78
N GLY A 434 9.82 5.51 10.78
CA GLY A 434 10.26 4.33 10.03
C GLY A 434 9.19 3.71 9.13
N ALA A 435 8.22 4.50 8.65
CA ALA A 435 7.21 4.01 7.70
C ALA A 435 7.86 3.50 6.41
N PHE A 436 7.46 2.34 5.89
CA PHE A 436 8.07 1.76 4.68
C PHE A 436 7.39 2.17 3.36
N LEU A 437 6.27 2.91 3.42
CA LEU A 437 5.50 3.26 2.23
C LEU A 437 6.33 4.06 1.21
N CYS A 438 6.98 5.14 1.65
CA CYS A 438 7.80 6.00 0.80
C CYS A 438 8.94 5.22 0.10
N PRO A 439 9.82 4.49 0.81
CA PRO A 439 10.88 3.71 0.15
C PRO A 439 10.33 2.63 -0.77
N LEU A 440 9.23 1.98 -0.41
CA LEU A 440 8.63 0.95 -1.27
C LEU A 440 8.08 1.52 -2.59
N LEU A 441 7.43 2.69 -2.54
CA LEU A 441 6.95 3.36 -3.75
C LEU A 441 8.12 3.87 -4.59
N ALA A 442 9.14 4.48 -3.98
CA ALA A 442 10.25 5.09 -4.68
C ALA A 442 11.25 4.08 -5.25
N LEU A 443 11.61 3.04 -4.50
CA LEU A 443 12.62 2.04 -4.88
C LEU A 443 12.01 0.80 -5.55
N GLY A 444 10.71 0.56 -5.33
CA GLY A 444 10.00 -0.59 -5.87
C GLY A 444 9.05 -0.23 -7.00
N THR A 445 7.92 0.35 -6.62
CA THR A 445 6.77 0.53 -7.53
C THR A 445 7.07 1.48 -8.69
N TYR A 446 7.78 2.58 -8.44
CA TYR A 446 8.10 3.56 -9.47
C TYR A 446 9.09 3.04 -10.53
N PRO A 447 10.24 2.43 -10.17
CA PRO A 447 11.10 1.73 -11.14
C PRO A 447 10.35 0.66 -11.93
N CYS A 448 9.50 -0.13 -11.28
CA CYS A 448 8.67 -1.13 -11.95
C CYS A 448 7.76 -0.50 -13.01
N TRP A 449 7.12 0.62 -12.68
CA TRP A 449 6.28 1.37 -13.61
C TRP A 449 7.09 1.95 -14.79
N LEU A 450 8.27 2.51 -14.51
CA LEU A 450 9.17 3.01 -15.56
C LEU A 450 9.61 1.90 -16.53
N LEU A 451 9.81 0.67 -16.05
CA LEU A 451 10.12 -0.47 -16.93
C LEU A 451 8.94 -0.80 -17.87
N LEU A 452 7.69 -0.74 -17.39
CA LEU A 452 6.51 -0.89 -18.24
C LEU A 452 6.42 0.24 -19.28
N TRP A 453 6.77 1.46 -18.89
CA TRP A 453 6.83 2.58 -19.81
C TRP A 453 7.91 2.39 -20.88
N ASN A 454 9.09 1.86 -20.52
CA ASN A 454 10.12 1.45 -21.47
C ASN A 454 9.64 0.37 -22.45
N VAL A 455 8.81 -0.58 -22.00
CA VAL A 455 8.21 -1.59 -22.90
C VAL A 455 7.29 -0.93 -23.93
N LEU A 456 6.52 0.10 -23.55
CA LEU A 456 5.63 0.82 -24.47
C LEU A 456 6.43 1.62 -25.52
N CYS A 457 7.51 2.29 -25.08
CA CYS A 457 8.39 3.12 -25.91
C CYS A 457 9.51 2.35 -26.62
N TRP A 458 9.47 1.02 -26.63
CA TRP A 458 10.55 0.19 -27.16
C TRP A 458 10.74 0.26 -28.68
N LYS A 459 9.75 0.77 -29.43
CA LYS A 459 9.84 1.06 -30.87
C LYS A 459 9.43 2.49 -31.08
#